data_AF-A0A929QZE9-F1
#
_entry.id   AF-A0A929QZE9-F1
#
_cell.length_a   1.000
_cell.length_b   1.000
_cell.length_c   1.000
_cell.angle_alpha   90.00
_cell.angle_beta   90.00
_cell.angle_gamma   90.00
#
_symmetry.space_group_name_H-M   'P 1'
#
loop_
_entity.id
_entity.type
_entity.pdbx_description
1 polymer ?
#
loop_
_entity_poly.entity_id
_entity_poly.type
_entity_poly.pdbx_seq_one_letter_code
_entity_poly.pdbx_strand_id
1 'polypeptide(L)'
;MHTQTPGAPRVRSPLPEQDFVDEAYRRLDDLRAAYRERQARTHSAHGAGNAQAWTEREALSQHLGGMAARLEGVEERLVFGRLDMNDRTVRHVGRISMSTDDGSPLLIDWRAPAAQPFYQATPVDPGGVVRRVERAHQGTLARELQV
;
A
#
# COMPACT_ATOMS: atom_id res chain seq x y z
N MET A 1 26.36 -28.73 -0.75
CA MET A 1 24.98 -28.23 -0.59
C MET A 1 25.06 -26.78 -0.12
N HIS A 2 24.99 -25.84 -1.06
CA HIS A 2 24.95 -24.40 -0.74
C HIS A 2 23.50 -23.94 -0.90
N THR A 3 22.79 -23.74 0.20
CA THR A 3 21.51 -23.02 0.17
C THR A 3 21.81 -21.53 0.24
N GLN A 4 21.76 -20.90 -0.93
CA GLN A 4 21.73 -19.46 -1.06
C GLN A 4 20.38 -18.97 -0.52
N THR A 5 20.38 -18.33 0.64
CA THR A 5 19.22 -17.59 1.15
C THR A 5 18.85 -16.51 0.12
N PRO A 6 17.60 -16.43 -0.35
CA PRO A 6 17.22 -15.33 -1.23
C PRO A 6 17.33 -14.03 -0.44
N GLY A 7 18.12 -13.09 -0.97
CA GLY A 7 18.38 -11.81 -0.34
C GLY A 7 17.08 -11.05 -0.11
N ALA A 8 16.84 -10.68 1.15
CA ALA A 8 15.78 -9.75 1.50
C ALA A 8 15.93 -8.47 0.65
N PRO A 9 14.83 -7.93 0.07
CA PRO A 9 14.91 -6.69 -0.68
C PRO A 9 15.45 -5.58 0.23
N ARG A 10 16.53 -4.93 -0.19
CA ARG A 10 17.06 -3.75 0.50
C ARG A 10 16.03 -2.64 0.36
N VAL A 11 15.43 -2.24 1.48
CA VAL A 11 14.40 -1.20 1.49
C VAL A 11 15.06 0.14 1.15
N ARG A 12 14.77 0.69 -0.03
CA ARG A 12 15.11 2.06 -0.41
C ARG A 12 14.13 2.98 0.33
N SER A 13 14.61 3.98 1.05
CA SER A 13 13.85 5.23 1.18
C SER A 13 14.80 6.43 1.22
N PRO A 14 15.18 6.98 0.04
CA PRO A 14 16.03 8.17 -0.04
C PRO A 14 15.22 9.46 -0.18
N LEU A 15 13.88 9.36 -0.22
CA LEU A 15 13.01 10.48 -0.49
C LEU A 15 12.72 11.27 0.80
N PRO A 16 12.78 12.61 0.75
CA PRO A 16 12.12 13.46 1.72
C PRO A 16 10.71 12.96 2.02
N GLU A 17 10.27 13.14 3.26
CA GLU A 17 9.02 12.55 3.75
C GLU A 17 7.76 13.06 3.00
N GLN A 18 7.88 14.20 2.31
CA GLN A 18 6.82 14.74 1.48
C GLN A 18 6.79 14.08 0.10
N ASP A 19 7.94 13.91 -0.54
CA ASP A 19 8.07 13.20 -1.82
C ASP A 19 7.53 11.76 -1.74
N PHE A 20 7.70 11.07 -0.60
CA PHE A 20 7.11 9.76 -0.38
C PHE A 20 5.57 9.80 -0.35
N VAL A 21 5.00 10.81 0.30
CA VAL A 21 3.54 10.97 0.36
C VAL A 21 3.00 11.24 -1.04
N ASP A 22 3.66 12.12 -1.79
CA ASP A 22 3.29 12.45 -3.16
C ASP A 22 3.39 11.21 -4.07
N GLU A 23 4.41 10.37 -3.89
CA GLU A 23 4.53 9.06 -4.54
C GLU A 23 3.37 8.14 -4.19
N ALA A 24 3.01 8.04 -2.91
CA ALA A 24 1.91 7.18 -2.47
C ALA A 24 0.57 7.63 -3.08
N TYR A 25 0.29 8.93 -3.13
CA TYR A 25 -0.91 9.45 -3.78
C TYR A 25 -0.90 9.22 -5.29
N ARG A 26 0.24 9.44 -5.96
CA ARG A 26 0.37 9.15 -7.39
C ARG A 26 0.11 7.67 -7.68
N ARG A 27 0.67 6.77 -6.86
CA ARG A 27 0.43 5.34 -6.97
C ARG A 27 -1.03 4.96 -6.77
N LEU A 28 -1.72 5.61 -5.83
CA LEU A 28 -3.15 5.39 -5.61
C LEU A 28 -3.95 5.77 -6.87
N ASP A 29 -3.62 6.91 -7.48
CA ASP A 29 -4.27 7.37 -8.71
C ASP A 29 -3.97 6.45 -9.90
N ASP A 30 -2.73 5.97 -10.03
CA ASP A 30 -2.35 4.98 -11.05
C ASP A 30 -3.16 3.68 -10.90
N LEU A 31 -3.31 3.19 -9.67
CA LEU A 31 -4.09 1.96 -9.41
C LEU A 31 -5.58 2.16 -9.72
N ARG A 32 -6.17 3.30 -9.34
CA ARG A 32 -7.56 3.66 -9.67
C ARG A 32 -7.75 3.65 -11.19
N ALA A 33 -6.88 4.34 -11.92
CA ALA A 33 -6.91 4.40 -13.37
C ALA A 33 -6.76 3.02 -14.01
N ALA A 34 -5.79 2.21 -13.55
CA ALA A 34 -5.53 0.88 -14.07
C ALA A 34 -6.72 -0.07 -13.89
N TYR A 35 -7.37 -0.08 -12.72
CA TYR A 35 -8.55 -0.93 -12.51
C TYR A 35 -9.74 -0.49 -13.36
N ARG A 36 -9.98 0.82 -13.49
CA ARG A 36 -11.04 1.35 -14.36
C ARG A 36 -10.80 1.05 -15.83
N GLU A 37 -9.57 1.23 -16.29
CA GLU A 37 -9.21 0.90 -17.66
C GLU A 37 -9.39 -0.59 -17.95
N ARG A 38 -8.93 -1.46 -17.04
CA ARG A 38 -9.10 -2.91 -17.18
C ARG A 38 -10.57 -3.33 -17.14
N GLN A 39 -11.38 -2.70 -16.29
CA GLN A 39 -12.84 -2.88 -16.26
C GLN A 39 -13.45 -2.51 -17.61
N ALA A 40 -13.15 -1.32 -18.13
CA ALA A 40 -13.67 -0.83 -19.41
C ALA A 40 -13.27 -1.76 -20.57
N ARG A 41 -12.00 -2.19 -20.64
CA ARG A 41 -11.53 -3.17 -21.64
C ARG A 41 -12.27 -4.50 -21.54
N THR A 42 -12.53 -4.99 -20.32
CA THR A 42 -13.27 -6.23 -20.09
C THR A 42 -14.72 -6.11 -20.53
N HIS A 43 -15.35 -4.95 -20.27
CA HIS A 43 -16.71 -4.65 -20.69
C HIS A 43 -16.83 -4.45 -22.21
N SER A 44 -15.88 -3.75 -22.83
CA SER A 44 -15.87 -3.42 -24.26
C SER A 44 -15.35 -4.55 -25.15
N ALA A 45 -14.67 -5.56 -24.63
CA ALA A 45 -14.35 -6.75 -25.42
C ALA A 45 -15.68 -7.34 -25.94
N HIS A 46 -15.90 -7.36 -27.26
CA HIS A 46 -17.07 -7.98 -27.88
C HIS A 46 -16.59 -9.19 -28.70
N GLY A 47 -17.29 -10.33 -28.61
CA GLY A 47 -16.92 -11.54 -29.35
C GLY A 47 -17.81 -12.73 -29.03
N ALA A 48 -17.99 -13.62 -30.01
CA ALA A 48 -18.84 -14.81 -29.93
C ALA A 48 -18.34 -15.80 -28.85
N GLY A 49 -18.89 -15.68 -27.65
CA GLY A 49 -18.70 -16.61 -26.54
C GLY A 49 -20.01 -17.28 -26.16
N ASN A 50 -19.93 -18.48 -25.58
CA ASN A 50 -21.08 -19.16 -24.98
C ASN A 50 -21.56 -18.41 -23.71
N ALA A 51 -22.73 -18.77 -23.18
CA ALA A 51 -23.32 -18.12 -22.00
C ALA A 51 -22.38 -18.09 -20.78
N GLN A 52 -21.53 -19.10 -20.60
CA GLN A 52 -20.54 -19.13 -19.51
C GLN A 52 -19.49 -18.03 -19.66
N ALA A 53 -18.94 -17.83 -20.86
CA ALA A 53 -17.96 -16.78 -21.12
C ALA A 53 -18.50 -15.37 -20.85
N TRP A 54 -19.81 -15.15 -21.07
CA TRP A 54 -20.49 -13.90 -20.71
C TRP A 54 -20.57 -13.71 -19.19
N THR A 55 -20.98 -14.74 -18.45
CA THR A 55 -21.05 -14.69 -16.99
C THR A 55 -19.70 -14.44 -16.35
N GLU A 56 -18.65 -15.15 -16.79
CA GLU A 56 -17.28 -14.97 -16.28
C GLU A 56 -16.76 -13.55 -16.53
N ARG A 57 -17.05 -12.99 -17.72
CA ARG A 57 -16.69 -11.62 -18.08
C ARG A 57 -17.40 -10.60 -17.19
N GLU A 58 -18.69 -10.76 -16.98
CA GLU A 58 -19.48 -9.85 -16.16
C GLU A 58 -19.01 -9.90 -14.70
N ALA A 59 -18.76 -11.10 -14.16
CA ALA A 59 -18.19 -11.27 -12.84
C ALA A 59 -16.81 -10.58 -12.70
N LEU A 60 -15.94 -10.72 -13.72
CA LEU A 60 -14.64 -10.05 -13.73
C LEU A 60 -14.78 -8.52 -13.81
N SER A 61 -15.69 -8.01 -14.65
CA SER A 61 -15.98 -6.57 -14.77
C SER A 61 -16.45 -5.99 -13.43
N GLN A 62 -17.39 -6.65 -12.77
CA GLN A 62 -17.89 -6.26 -11.45
C GLN A 62 -16.79 -6.31 -10.39
N HIS A 63 -15.94 -7.35 -10.40
CA HIS A 63 -14.80 -7.46 -9.50
C HIS A 63 -13.84 -6.27 -9.68
N LEU A 64 -13.43 -5.97 -10.91
CA LEU A 64 -12.53 -4.85 -11.21
C LEU A 64 -13.14 -3.50 -10.81
N GLY A 65 -14.44 -3.31 -11.08
CA GLY A 65 -15.17 -2.12 -10.65
C GLY A 65 -15.25 -1.97 -9.13
N GLY A 66 -15.44 -3.07 -8.40
CA GLY A 66 -15.41 -3.09 -6.94
C GLY A 66 -14.03 -2.72 -6.38
N MET A 67 -12.95 -3.20 -7.01
CA MET A 67 -11.58 -2.81 -6.64
C MET A 67 -11.32 -1.32 -6.86
N ALA A 68 -11.73 -0.77 -8.01
CA ALA A 68 -11.62 0.65 -8.29
C ALA A 68 -12.42 1.50 -7.29
N ALA A 69 -13.68 1.14 -7.04
CA ALA A 69 -14.54 1.85 -6.10
C ALA A 69 -13.99 1.84 -4.66
N ARG A 70 -13.38 0.71 -4.23
CA ARG A 70 -12.71 0.64 -2.92
C ARG A 70 -11.55 1.63 -2.82
N LEU A 71 -10.76 1.77 -3.88
CA LEU A 71 -9.64 2.72 -3.91
C LEU A 71 -10.13 4.17 -4.03
N GLU A 72 -11.20 4.43 -4.77
CA GLU A 72 -11.86 5.75 -4.86
C GLU A 72 -12.43 6.20 -3.50
N GLY A 73 -12.98 5.26 -2.72
CA GLY A 73 -13.45 5.51 -1.36
C GLY A 73 -12.36 5.75 -0.31
N VAL A 74 -11.08 5.77 -0.71
CA VAL A 74 -9.99 6.20 0.17
C VAL A 74 -10.05 7.73 0.30
N GLU A 75 -10.69 8.16 1.39
CA GLU A 75 -10.81 9.56 1.82
C GLU A 75 -9.49 10.12 2.40
N GLU A 76 -9.57 11.28 3.06
CA GLU A 76 -8.46 11.99 3.68
C GLU A 76 -7.48 11.07 4.45
N ARG A 77 -6.19 11.42 4.34
CA ARG A 77 -5.05 10.80 5.02
C ARG A 77 -4.74 9.35 4.61
N LEU A 78 -4.08 9.21 3.45
CA LEU A 78 -3.58 7.93 2.93
C LEU A 78 -2.44 7.34 3.78
N VAL A 79 -1.50 8.19 4.20
CA VAL A 79 -0.28 7.79 4.94
C VAL A 79 -0.40 8.23 6.39
N PHE A 80 -0.21 7.30 7.31
CA PHE A 80 -0.30 7.56 8.75
C PHE A 80 1.06 7.88 9.37
N GLY A 81 2.11 7.24 8.86
CA GLY A 81 3.46 7.46 9.36
C GLY A 81 4.43 6.36 8.93
N ARG A 82 5.59 6.37 9.58
CA ARG A 82 6.75 5.53 9.24
C ARG A 82 7.30 4.86 10.49
N LEU A 83 7.75 3.62 10.32
CA LEU A 83 8.53 2.85 11.27
C LEU A 83 9.91 2.56 10.69
N ASP A 84 10.94 2.93 11.42
CA ASP A 84 12.29 2.41 11.21
C ASP A 84 12.48 1.24 12.16
N MET A 85 12.83 0.07 11.62
CA MET A 85 12.98 -1.17 12.36
C MET A 85 14.46 -1.47 12.65
N ASN A 86 14.73 -2.29 13.66
CA ASN A 86 16.09 -2.65 14.08
C ASN A 86 16.87 -3.49 13.03
N ASP A 87 16.16 -4.18 12.13
CA ASP A 87 16.71 -4.91 10.99
C ASP A 87 17.04 -3.99 9.80
N ARG A 88 16.92 -2.67 9.99
CA ARG A 88 17.10 -1.61 9.00
C ARG A 88 16.02 -1.60 7.91
N THR A 89 14.91 -2.30 8.11
CA THR A 89 13.73 -2.15 7.25
C THR A 89 12.95 -0.89 7.62
N VAL A 90 12.40 -0.25 6.60
CA VAL A 90 11.49 0.89 6.77
C VAL A 90 10.10 0.44 6.36
N ARG A 91 9.10 0.73 7.19
CA ARG A 91 7.71 0.39 6.93
C ARG A 91 6.86 1.64 6.98
N HIS A 92 6.09 1.87 5.94
CA HIS A 92 5.11 2.95 5.91
C HIS A 92 3.73 2.37 6.19
N VAL A 93 3.03 2.97 7.14
CA VAL A 93 1.70 2.55 7.56
C VAL A 93 0.69 3.48 6.91
N GLY A 94 -0.34 2.91 6.29
CA GLY A 94 -1.35 3.66 5.57
C GLY A 94 -2.75 3.08 5.72
N ARG A 95 -3.70 3.78 5.12
CA ARG A 95 -5.13 3.43 5.15
C ARG A 95 -5.44 2.11 4.45
N ILE A 96 -4.66 1.79 3.42
CA ILE A 96 -4.73 0.58 2.60
C ILE A 96 -3.32 0.05 2.34
N SER A 97 -3.21 -1.24 2.04
CA SER A 97 -1.97 -1.80 1.52
C SER A 97 -1.79 -1.40 0.05
N MET A 98 -0.56 -1.05 -0.31
CA MET A 98 -0.17 -0.78 -1.70
C MET A 98 1.22 -1.31 -1.95
N SER A 99 1.48 -1.73 -3.18
CA SER A 99 2.79 -2.12 -3.67
C SER A 99 3.26 -1.18 -4.77
N THR A 100 4.56 -1.02 -4.88
CA THR A 100 5.23 -0.42 -6.04
C THR A 100 5.08 -1.31 -7.28
N ASP A 101 5.53 -0.82 -8.43
CA ASP A 101 5.43 -1.56 -9.71
C ASP A 101 6.25 -2.85 -9.74
N ASP A 102 7.37 -2.90 -9.03
CA ASP A 102 8.19 -4.10 -8.87
C ASP A 102 7.64 -5.10 -7.83
N GLY A 103 6.45 -4.83 -7.27
CA GLY A 103 5.79 -5.68 -6.30
C GLY A 103 6.31 -5.53 -4.86
N SER A 104 7.24 -4.61 -4.61
CA SER A 104 7.69 -4.32 -3.24
C SER A 104 6.59 -3.58 -2.44
N PRO A 105 6.51 -3.76 -1.11
CA PRO A 105 5.50 -3.10 -0.30
C PRO A 105 5.76 -1.58 -0.22
N LEU A 106 4.79 -0.78 -0.65
CA LEU A 106 4.80 0.68 -0.53
C LEU A 106 4.16 1.12 0.78
N LEU A 107 2.93 0.66 1.04
CA LEU A 107 2.19 0.89 2.29
C LEU A 107 1.69 -0.43 2.87
N ILE A 108 1.73 -0.52 4.19
CA ILE A 108 1.10 -1.59 4.97
C ILE A 108 -0.24 -1.07 5.50
N ASP A 109 -1.30 -1.86 5.36
CA ASP A 109 -2.61 -1.54 5.95
C ASP A 109 -2.49 -1.45 7.47
N TRP A 110 -2.98 -0.36 8.06
CA TRP A 110 -2.96 -0.11 9.50
C TRP A 110 -3.60 -1.21 10.35
N ARG A 111 -4.50 -2.01 9.76
CA ARG A 111 -5.15 -3.14 10.44
C ARG A 111 -4.32 -4.41 10.42
N ALA A 112 -3.28 -4.48 9.59
CA ALA A 112 -2.46 -5.68 9.46
C ALA A 112 -1.59 -5.90 10.71
N PRO A 113 -1.32 -7.15 11.12
CA PRO A 113 -0.41 -7.44 12.23
C PRO A 113 0.96 -6.78 12.09
N ALA A 114 1.48 -6.67 10.86
CA ALA A 114 2.75 -6.01 10.58
C ALA A 114 2.77 -4.50 10.89
N ALA A 115 1.60 -3.86 11.02
CA ALA A 115 1.45 -2.46 11.42
C ALA A 115 1.20 -2.28 12.93
N GLN A 116 0.98 -3.35 13.70
CA GLN A 116 0.73 -3.28 15.15
C GLN A 116 1.80 -2.49 15.91
N PRO A 117 3.11 -2.63 15.64
CA PRO A 117 4.14 -1.84 16.34
C PRO A 117 3.95 -0.34 16.18
N PHE A 118 3.29 0.14 15.13
CA PHE A 118 2.98 1.56 14.97
C PHE A 118 2.13 2.11 16.12
N TYR A 119 1.21 1.31 16.64
CA TYR A 119 0.30 1.73 17.70
C TYR A 119 0.70 1.22 19.08
N GLN A 120 1.41 0.09 19.14
CA GLN A 120 1.66 -0.63 20.39
C GLN A 120 3.09 -0.50 20.90
N ALA A 121 4.05 -0.12 20.06
CA ALA A 121 5.45 -0.04 20.48
C ALA A 121 5.63 1.01 21.60
N THR A 122 6.35 0.61 22.64
CA THR A 122 6.69 1.42 23.81
C THR A 122 8.19 1.31 24.11
N PRO A 123 8.78 2.19 24.93
CA PRO A 123 10.19 2.06 25.31
C PRO A 123 10.56 0.76 26.02
N VAL A 124 9.58 0.13 26.69
CA VAL A 124 9.77 -1.13 27.41
C VAL A 124 9.60 -2.35 26.49
N ASP A 125 8.69 -2.25 25.53
CA ASP A 125 8.49 -3.25 24.47
C ASP A 125 8.41 -2.55 23.10
N PRO A 126 9.56 -2.34 22.45
CA PRO A 126 9.61 -1.57 21.21
C PRO A 126 9.09 -2.37 20.00
N GLY A 127 8.82 -3.67 20.12
CA GLY A 127 8.35 -4.48 18.99
C GLY A 127 9.27 -4.44 17.75
N GLY A 128 10.58 -4.22 17.97
CA GLY A 128 11.59 -4.07 16.92
C GLY A 128 11.65 -2.67 16.27
N VAL A 129 10.85 -1.71 16.73
CA VAL A 129 10.87 -0.32 16.26
C VAL A 129 12.04 0.42 16.89
N VAL A 130 12.81 1.11 16.06
CA VAL A 130 13.89 2.04 16.47
C VAL A 130 13.41 3.49 16.45
N ARG A 131 12.53 3.82 15.50
CA ARG A 131 11.98 5.18 15.37
C ARG A 131 10.57 5.11 14.80
N ARG A 132 9.66 5.89 15.40
CA ARG A 132 8.30 6.10 14.88
C ARG A 132 8.12 7.57 14.52
N VAL A 133 7.69 7.81 13.29
CA VAL A 133 7.28 9.14 12.82
C VAL A 133 5.78 9.11 12.57
N GLU A 134 5.04 9.93 13.32
CA GLU A 134 3.61 10.11 13.12
C GLU A 134 3.34 11.34 12.27
N ARG A 135 2.40 11.23 11.34
CA ARG A 135 1.97 12.37 10.53
C ARG A 135 0.69 12.98 11.09
N ALA A 136 0.53 14.29 11.00
CA ALA A 136 -0.77 14.93 11.16
C ALA A 136 -1.52 14.93 9.81
N HIS A 137 -2.78 15.34 9.82
CA HIS A 137 -3.56 15.55 8.58
C HIS A 137 -2.85 16.53 7.64
N GLN A 138 -3.11 16.43 6.33
CA GLN A 138 -2.37 17.11 5.26
C GLN A 138 -2.06 18.59 5.60
N GLY A 139 -0.77 18.95 5.64
CA GLY A 139 -0.29 20.32 5.84
C GLY A 139 0.28 20.68 7.21
N THR A 140 0.23 19.78 8.22
CA THR A 140 0.77 20.08 9.57
C THR A 140 1.91 19.12 9.96
N LEU A 141 2.94 19.68 10.60
CA LEU A 141 4.21 19.05 11.00
C LEU A 141 4.08 17.62 11.56
N ALA A 142 5.02 16.76 11.15
CA ALA A 142 5.22 15.44 11.72
C ALA A 142 5.52 15.54 13.23
N ARG A 143 4.89 14.68 14.04
CA ARG A 143 5.24 14.51 15.44
C ARG A 143 6.20 13.34 15.54
N GLU A 144 7.43 13.61 15.97
CA GLU A 144 8.43 12.60 16.25
C GLU A 144 8.23 12.07 17.67
N LEU A 145 8.11 10.75 17.80
CA LEU A 145 8.07 10.08 19.09
C LEU A 145 9.24 9.08 19.15
N GLN A 146 10.09 9.24 20.16
CA GLN A 146 11.05 8.22 20.51
C GLN A 146 10.29 7.10 21.22
N VAL A 147 10.35 5.90 20.63
CA VAL A 147 9.96 4.64 21.28
C VAL A 147 11.22 4.15 21.97
#